data_AF-A0A1F9PMG7-F1
#
_entry.id   AF-A0A1F9PMG7-F1
#
_cell.length_a   1.000
_cell.length_b   1.000
_cell.length_c   1.000
_cell.angle_alpha   90.00
_cell.angle_beta   90.00
_cell.angle_gamma   90.00
#
_symmetry.space_group_name_H-M   'P 1'
#
loop_
_entity.id
_entity.type
_entity.pdbx_description
1 polymer ?
#
loop_
_entity_poly.entity_id
_entity_poly.type
_entity_poly.pdbx_seq_one_letter_code
_entity_poly.pdbx_strand_id
1 'polypeptide(L)'
;MKIIDLLAPNCILPNLQATNKKGVLEELAQSLTPGPDELSLQTVMEVLLDRERLGSTGIGDNIAIPHGKLPQLSRLMLCFGRSLKGVDFDSMDGKPSHLFFMLLAPVNSAGLHLKALAKISRMLMSQPFRDNLMKANGAEEIYRLIAERDAEF
;
A
#
# COMPACT_ATOMS: atom_id res chain seq x y z
N MET A 1 -1.85 12.11 -12.60
CA MET A 1 -1.86 10.63 -12.59
C MET A 1 -2.96 10.21 -11.66
N LYS A 2 -3.70 9.18 -12.03
CA LYS A 2 -4.73 8.59 -11.18
C LYS A 2 -4.09 7.45 -10.39
N ILE A 3 -4.40 7.36 -9.11
CA ILE A 3 -3.98 6.25 -8.24
C ILE A 3 -4.63 4.95 -8.70
N ILE A 4 -5.86 5.02 -9.20
CA ILE A 4 -6.58 3.83 -9.66
C ILE A 4 -5.91 3.16 -10.87
N ASP A 5 -5.17 3.92 -11.69
CA ASP A 5 -4.41 3.38 -12.81
C ASP A 5 -3.20 2.53 -12.35
N LEU A 6 -2.78 2.68 -11.09
CA LEU A 6 -1.68 1.93 -10.48
C LEU A 6 -2.15 0.71 -9.70
N LEU A 7 -3.43 0.69 -9.29
CA LEU A 7 -4.04 -0.33 -8.46
C LEU A 7 -4.71 -1.40 -9.32
N ALA A 8 -4.06 -2.55 -9.47
CA ALA A 8 -4.70 -3.67 -10.15
C ALA A 8 -5.81 -4.26 -9.24
N PRO A 9 -6.98 -4.67 -9.78
CA PRO A 9 -8.08 -5.18 -8.97
C PRO A 9 -7.73 -6.42 -8.13
N ASN A 10 -6.81 -7.26 -8.62
CA ASN A 10 -6.27 -8.43 -7.90
C ASN A 10 -5.30 -8.06 -6.78
N CYS A 11 -4.95 -6.78 -6.63
CA CYS A 11 -4.05 -6.25 -5.61
C CYS A 11 -4.82 -5.48 -4.53
N ILE A 12 -6.05 -5.92 -4.26
CA ILE A 12 -6.87 -5.48 -3.14
C ILE A 12 -7.09 -6.68 -2.23
N LEU A 13 -6.48 -6.63 -1.06
CA LEU A 13 -6.59 -7.64 -0.01
C LEU A 13 -7.54 -7.10 1.08
N PRO A 14 -8.86 -7.39 0.99
CA PRO A 14 -9.84 -6.81 1.93
C PRO A 14 -9.68 -7.34 3.35
N ASN A 15 -8.99 -8.48 3.53
CA ASN A 15 -8.80 -9.16 4.81
C ASN A 15 -7.38 -9.77 4.87
N LEU A 16 -6.41 -8.97 5.29
CA LEU A 16 -5.07 -9.45 5.62
C LEU A 16 -5.13 -10.45 6.78
N GLN A 17 -4.34 -11.53 6.70
CA GLN A 17 -4.26 -12.55 7.75
C GLN A 17 -3.07 -12.33 8.68
N ALA A 18 -2.04 -11.63 8.20
CA ALA A 18 -0.82 -11.35 8.93
C ALA A 18 -1.09 -10.58 10.22
N THR A 19 -0.37 -10.98 11.26
CA THR A 19 -0.46 -10.40 12.61
C THR A 19 0.77 -9.60 13.00
N ASN A 20 1.77 -9.51 12.11
CA ASN A 20 3.00 -8.76 12.34
C ASN A 20 3.42 -8.01 11.07
N LYS A 21 4.26 -6.99 11.25
CA LYS A 21 4.79 -6.12 10.19
C LYS A 21 5.36 -6.89 9.00
N LYS A 22 6.25 -7.86 9.23
CA LYS A 22 6.88 -8.63 8.15
C LYS A 22 5.85 -9.44 7.35
N GLY A 23 4.90 -10.07 8.03
CA GLY A 23 3.83 -10.83 7.39
C GLY A 23 2.92 -9.95 6.54
N VAL A 24 2.63 -8.72 6.97
CA VAL A 24 1.85 -7.77 6.17
C VAL A 24 2.61 -7.40 4.89
N LEU A 25 3.91 -7.10 4.99
CA LEU A 25 4.74 -6.84 3.81
C LEU A 25 4.75 -8.03 2.85
N GLU A 26 4.83 -9.25 3.39
CA GLU A 26 4.84 -10.48 2.60
C GLU A 26 3.52 -10.74 1.89
N GLU A 27 2.37 -10.63 2.57
CA GLU A 27 1.06 -10.79 1.93
C GLU A 27 0.81 -9.75 0.82
N LEU A 28 1.19 -8.50 1.07
CA LEU A 28 1.09 -7.44 0.06
C LEU A 28 2.01 -7.71 -1.13
N ALA A 29 3.28 -8.07 -0.88
CA ALA A 29 4.25 -8.38 -1.93
C ALA A 29 3.80 -9.58 -2.77
N GLN A 30 3.31 -10.65 -2.13
CA GLN A 30 2.77 -11.83 -2.81
C GLN A 30 1.68 -11.48 -3.81
N SER A 31 0.78 -10.53 -3.48
CA SER A 31 -0.30 -10.13 -4.38
C SER A 31 0.15 -9.38 -5.64
N LEU A 32 1.37 -8.83 -5.66
CA LEU A 32 1.96 -8.17 -6.83
C LEU A 32 2.95 -9.07 -7.58
N THR A 33 3.35 -10.21 -7.01
CA THR A 33 4.33 -11.12 -7.62
C THR A 33 3.65 -12.35 -8.25
N PRO A 34 4.14 -12.87 -9.40
CA PRO A 34 5.22 -12.30 -10.21
C PRO A 34 4.81 -11.03 -10.96
N GLY A 35 3.50 -10.77 -11.11
CA GLY A 35 3.02 -9.59 -11.80
C GLY A 35 3.47 -9.52 -13.27
N PRO A 36 3.32 -8.35 -13.93
CA PRO A 36 3.69 -8.19 -15.34
C PRO A 36 5.20 -8.11 -15.60
N ASP A 37 6.00 -7.73 -14.60
CA ASP A 37 7.46 -7.55 -14.71
C ASP A 37 8.24 -8.74 -14.09
N GLU A 38 7.60 -9.89 -13.89
CA GLU A 38 8.18 -11.14 -13.33
C GLU A 38 8.98 -10.94 -12.02
N LEU A 39 8.41 -10.16 -11.11
CA LEU A 39 9.02 -9.82 -9.83
C LEU A 39 9.23 -11.05 -8.95
N SER A 40 10.45 -11.17 -8.41
CA SER A 40 10.75 -12.11 -7.33
C SER A 40 10.21 -11.58 -6.00
N LEU A 41 9.39 -12.38 -5.30
CA LEU A 41 8.92 -12.06 -3.95
C LEU A 41 10.08 -11.74 -3.01
N GLN A 42 11.18 -12.49 -3.10
CA GLN A 42 12.37 -12.28 -2.28
C GLN A 42 12.96 -10.89 -2.49
N THR A 43 13.11 -10.46 -3.75
CA THR A 43 13.65 -9.14 -4.10
C THR A 43 12.72 -8.02 -3.65
N VAL A 44 11.40 -8.18 -3.81
CA VAL A 44 10.42 -7.20 -3.34
C VAL A 44 10.50 -7.07 -1.81
N MET A 45 10.57 -8.20 -1.09
CA MET A 45 10.66 -8.22 0.37
C MET A 45 11.95 -7.59 0.88
N GLU A 46 13.09 -7.84 0.24
CA GLU A 46 14.38 -7.23 0.60
C GLU A 46 14.29 -5.70 0.51
N VAL A 47 13.79 -5.17 -0.61
CA VAL A 47 13.63 -3.72 -0.80
C VAL A 47 12.69 -3.09 0.22
N LEU A 48 11.56 -3.73 0.50
CA LEU A 48 10.59 -3.22 1.48
C LEU A 48 11.16 -3.22 2.89
N LEU A 49 11.82 -4.31 3.29
CA LEU A 49 12.42 -4.41 4.62
C LEU A 49 13.59 -3.44 4.80
N ASP A 50 14.43 -3.28 3.80
CA ASP A 50 15.52 -2.30 3.83
C ASP A 50 14.97 -0.87 3.92
N ARG A 51 13.89 -0.56 3.19
CA ARG A 51 13.22 0.73 3.35
C ARG A 51 12.67 0.90 4.76
N GLU A 52 11.98 -0.10 5.28
CA GLU A 52 11.33 -0.05 6.60
C GLU A 52 12.35 0.12 7.74
N ARG A 53 13.58 -0.42 7.59
CA ARG A 53 14.70 -0.23 8.54
C ARG A 53 15.19 1.21 8.66
N LEU A 54 15.01 2.03 7.62
CA LEU A 54 15.36 3.46 7.67
C LEU A 54 14.41 4.26 8.55
N GLY A 55 13.25 3.69 8.88
CA GLY A 55 12.20 4.31 9.65
C GLY A 55 10.84 3.80 9.18
N SER A 56 9.96 3.58 10.15
CA SER A 56 8.61 3.05 9.92
C SER A 56 7.88 3.79 8.83
N THR A 57 7.17 3.05 7.98
CA THR A 57 6.24 3.61 7.00
C THR A 57 4.80 3.66 7.51
N GLY A 58 4.58 3.31 8.79
CA GLY A 58 3.36 3.58 9.53
C GLY A 58 3.27 5.06 9.89
N ILE A 59 2.41 5.82 9.19
CA ILE A 59 2.34 7.28 9.32
C ILE A 59 1.35 7.74 10.39
N GLY A 60 0.73 6.81 11.12
CA GLY A 60 -0.32 7.06 12.10
C GLY A 60 -1.72 7.04 11.49
N ASP A 61 -2.73 7.36 12.29
CA ASP A 61 -4.14 7.37 11.85
C ASP A 61 -4.59 6.01 11.25
N ASN A 62 -4.06 4.91 11.79
CA ASN A 62 -4.29 3.55 11.32
C ASN A 62 -3.74 3.25 9.91
N ILE A 63 -2.78 4.03 9.40
CA ILE A 63 -2.25 3.90 8.04
C ILE A 63 -0.77 3.52 8.05
N ALA A 64 -0.40 2.61 7.15
CA ALA A 64 0.96 2.47 6.66
C ALA A 64 1.03 2.55 5.14
N ILE A 65 2.15 3.10 4.62
CA ILE A 65 2.41 3.19 3.19
C ILE A 65 3.78 2.56 2.88
N PRO A 66 3.94 1.23 3.01
CA PRO A 66 5.19 0.57 2.65
C PRO A 66 5.56 0.84 1.20
N HIS A 67 6.82 1.13 0.92
CA HIS A 67 7.21 1.48 -0.45
C HIS A 67 8.65 1.10 -0.76
N GLY A 68 8.93 0.95 -2.04
CA GLY A 68 10.22 0.46 -2.51
C GLY A 68 10.52 0.89 -3.93
N LYS A 69 11.81 0.88 -4.29
CA LYS A 69 12.25 1.06 -5.68
C LYS A 69 12.92 -0.22 -6.18
N LEU A 70 12.54 -0.67 -7.36
CA LEU A 70 13.06 -1.89 -7.99
C LEU A 70 13.62 -1.58 -9.38
N PRO A 71 14.82 -2.08 -9.75
CA PRO A 71 15.38 -1.89 -11.08
C PRO A 71 14.57 -2.53 -12.21
N GLN A 72 13.91 -3.66 -11.94
CA GLN A 72 13.18 -4.46 -12.92
C GLN A 72 11.81 -3.88 -13.27
N LEU A 73 11.29 -2.94 -12.47
CA LEU A 73 9.99 -2.36 -12.70
C LEU A 73 9.99 -1.40 -13.89
N SER A 74 9.02 -1.58 -14.78
CA SER A 74 8.79 -0.68 -15.91
C SER A 74 7.86 0.49 -15.55
N ARG A 75 7.04 0.32 -14.52
CA ARG A 75 6.03 1.29 -14.06
C ARG A 75 5.78 1.20 -12.56
N LEU A 76 5.07 2.19 -12.02
CA LEU A 76 4.61 2.14 -10.62
C LEU A 76 3.54 1.06 -10.48
N MET A 77 3.57 0.34 -9.35
CA MET A 77 2.59 -0.68 -8.99
C MET A 77 2.09 -0.43 -7.57
N LEU A 78 0.78 -0.47 -7.38
CA LEU A 78 0.13 -0.24 -6.10
C LEU A 78 -0.68 -1.46 -5.69
N CYS A 79 -0.57 -1.81 -4.40
CA CYS A 79 -1.43 -2.78 -3.74
C CYS A 79 -2.09 -2.11 -2.53
N PHE A 80 -3.33 -2.52 -2.24
CA PHE A 80 -4.03 -2.16 -1.03
C PHE A 80 -4.28 -3.40 -0.17
N GLY A 81 -4.09 -3.29 1.13
CA GLY A 81 -4.49 -4.29 2.10
C GLY A 81 -5.20 -3.67 3.31
N ARG A 82 -6.17 -4.40 3.85
CA ARG A 82 -6.90 -4.04 5.07
C ARG A 82 -6.80 -5.13 6.11
N SER A 83 -6.37 -4.78 7.32
CA SER A 83 -6.44 -5.61 8.51
C SER A 83 -7.55 -5.11 9.43
N LEU A 84 -8.59 -5.92 9.66
CA LEU A 84 -9.67 -5.58 10.60
C LEU A 84 -9.20 -5.59 12.06
N LYS A 85 -8.22 -6.45 12.38
CA LYS A 85 -7.65 -6.55 13.73
C LYS A 85 -6.59 -5.47 14.01
N GLY A 86 -6.04 -4.87 12.96
CA GLY A 86 -4.87 -4.01 13.05
C GLY A 86 -3.59 -4.82 13.24
N VAL A 87 -2.47 -4.23 12.87
CA VAL A 87 -1.15 -4.84 13.02
C VAL A 87 -0.23 -3.80 13.62
N ASP A 88 0.54 -4.19 14.63
CA ASP A 88 1.63 -3.35 15.11
C ASP A 88 2.67 -3.21 13.99
N PHE A 89 2.76 -1.98 13.50
CA PHE A 89 3.59 -1.59 12.37
C PHE A 89 4.58 -0.51 12.78
N ASP A 90 4.86 -0.35 14.08
CA ASP A 90 5.68 0.75 14.63
C ASP A 90 5.22 2.12 14.11
N SER A 91 3.91 2.37 14.04
CA SER A 91 3.38 3.63 13.53
C SER A 91 3.84 4.82 14.37
N MET A 92 3.99 5.99 13.74
CA MET A 92 4.47 7.21 14.42
C MET A 92 3.65 7.64 15.65
N ASP A 93 2.37 7.29 15.69
CA ASP A 93 1.46 7.58 16.81
C ASP A 93 1.35 6.43 17.84
N GLY A 94 2.13 5.36 17.65
CA GLY A 94 2.13 4.17 18.49
C GLY A 94 0.90 3.28 18.34
N LYS A 95 0.01 3.54 17.37
CA LYS A 95 -1.21 2.76 17.16
C LYS A 95 -1.03 1.70 16.06
N PRO A 96 -1.81 0.59 16.12
CA PRO A 96 -1.83 -0.39 15.04
C PRO A 96 -2.23 0.24 13.70
N SER A 97 -1.58 -0.20 12.63
CA SER A 97 -2.00 0.12 11.27
C SER A 97 -3.07 -0.88 10.79
N HIS A 98 -4.09 -0.37 10.12
CA HIS A 98 -5.20 -1.16 9.57
C HIS A 98 -5.26 -1.08 8.05
N LEU A 99 -4.90 0.08 7.48
CA LEU A 99 -4.96 0.36 6.05
C LEU A 99 -3.53 0.43 5.50
N PHE A 100 -3.24 -0.39 4.51
CA PHE A 100 -1.90 -0.52 3.94
C PHE A 100 -1.94 -0.22 2.45
N PHE A 101 -1.18 0.80 2.01
CA PHE A 101 -0.99 1.09 0.59
C PHE A 101 0.48 0.82 0.24
N MET A 102 0.75 -0.34 -0.37
CA MET A 102 2.11 -0.70 -0.76
C MET A 102 2.44 -0.20 -2.16
N LEU A 103 3.46 0.64 -2.30
CA LEU A 103 3.87 1.23 -3.57
C LEU A 103 5.26 0.77 -4.01
N LEU A 104 5.36 0.14 -5.17
CA LEU A 104 6.63 -0.18 -5.81
C LEU A 104 6.84 0.70 -7.03
N ALA A 105 8.08 1.16 -7.23
CA ALA A 105 8.40 2.10 -8.30
C ALA A 105 9.72 1.75 -9.02
N PRO A 106 9.88 2.12 -10.30
CA PRO A 106 11.18 2.03 -10.98
C PRO A 106 12.24 2.93 -10.32
N VAL A 107 13.51 2.53 -10.34
CA VAL A 107 14.60 3.32 -9.72
C VAL A 107 14.74 4.74 -10.30
N ASN A 108 14.45 4.91 -11.59
CA ASN A 108 14.51 6.17 -12.33
C ASN A 108 13.23 7.03 -12.24
N SER A 109 12.28 6.67 -11.36
CA SER A 109 10.95 7.31 -11.29
C SER A 109 10.75 8.21 -10.05
N ALA A 110 11.82 8.76 -9.47
CA ALA A 110 11.76 9.46 -8.18
C ALA A 110 10.64 10.51 -8.06
N GLY A 111 10.46 11.37 -9.09
CA GLY A 111 9.39 12.38 -9.10
C GLY A 111 7.98 11.78 -9.14
N LEU A 112 7.75 10.73 -9.93
CA LEU A 112 6.47 10.02 -9.99
C LEU A 112 6.18 9.28 -8.67
N HIS A 113 7.19 8.66 -8.09
CA HIS A 113 7.10 7.98 -6.80
C HIS A 113 6.65 8.96 -5.71
N LEU A 114 7.33 10.10 -5.56
CA LEU A 114 6.95 11.14 -4.60
C LEU A 114 5.53 11.68 -4.84
N LYS A 115 5.15 11.88 -6.11
CA LYS A 115 3.81 12.35 -6.47
C LYS A 115 2.72 11.34 -6.10
N ALA A 116 2.96 10.04 -6.30
CA ALA A 116 2.05 8.98 -5.92
C ALA A 116 1.89 8.90 -4.39
N LEU A 117 3.01 8.91 -3.64
CA LEU A 117 2.98 8.92 -2.17
C LEU A 117 2.19 10.12 -1.64
N ALA A 118 2.47 11.33 -2.12
CA ALA A 118 1.77 12.54 -1.68
C ALA A 118 0.26 12.47 -1.95
N LYS A 119 -0.13 11.94 -3.12
CA LYS A 119 -1.55 11.79 -3.47
C LYS A 119 -2.25 10.75 -2.58
N ILE A 120 -1.62 9.58 -2.36
CA ILE A 120 -2.13 8.54 -1.44
C ILE A 120 -2.30 9.12 -0.03
N SER A 121 -1.27 9.77 0.51
CA SER A 121 -1.34 10.39 1.85
C SER A 121 -2.48 11.42 1.94
N ARG A 122 -2.66 12.29 0.92
CA ARG A 122 -3.74 13.29 0.89
C ARG A 122 -5.14 12.67 0.82
N MET A 123 -5.31 11.59 0.06
CA MET A 123 -6.58 10.85 0.03
C MET A 123 -6.91 10.33 1.43
N LEU A 124 -5.91 9.78 2.12
CA LEU A 124 -6.03 9.14 3.41
C LEU A 124 -6.13 10.11 4.60
N MET A 125 -5.92 11.42 4.43
CA MET A 125 -6.21 12.42 5.47
C MET A 125 -7.70 12.54 5.82
N SER A 126 -8.59 12.08 4.93
CA SER A 126 -10.04 12.10 5.17
C SER A 126 -10.44 10.96 6.10
N GLN A 127 -10.82 11.28 7.34
CA GLN A 127 -11.38 10.30 8.28
C GLN A 127 -12.59 9.55 7.71
N PRO A 128 -13.60 10.22 7.09
CA PRO A 128 -14.72 9.51 6.46
C PRO A 128 -14.29 8.50 5.40
N PHE A 129 -13.26 8.82 4.61
CA PHE A 129 -12.73 7.90 3.60
C PHE A 129 -12.11 6.65 4.26
N ARG A 130 -11.30 6.84 5.31
CA ARG A 130 -10.72 5.73 6.08
C ARG A 130 -11.80 4.85 6.71
N ASP A 131 -12.85 5.46 7.28
CA ASP A 131 -13.96 4.74 7.90
C ASP A 131 -14.73 3.90 6.87
N ASN A 132 -14.95 4.44 5.67
CA ASN A 132 -15.58 3.71 4.58
C ASN A 132 -14.72 2.53 4.11
N LEU A 133 -13.40 2.73 3.95
CA LEU A 133 -12.49 1.61 3.65
C LEU A 133 -12.53 0.52 4.72
N MET A 134 -12.67 0.88 6.00
CA MET A 134 -12.80 -0.09 7.10
C MET A 134 -14.12 -0.86 7.09
N LYS A 135 -15.20 -0.26 6.59
CA LYS A 135 -16.54 -0.88 6.55
C LYS A 135 -16.86 -1.61 5.25
N ALA A 136 -16.08 -1.37 4.20
CA ALA A 136 -16.34 -1.93 2.86
C ALA A 136 -16.40 -3.46 2.85
N ASN A 137 -17.35 -4.00 2.08
CA ASN A 137 -17.62 -5.43 1.94
C ASN A 137 -16.86 -6.00 0.73
N GLY A 138 -15.56 -6.23 0.94
CA GLY A 138 -14.72 -6.92 -0.04
C GLY A 138 -14.04 -5.99 -1.05
N ALA A 139 -13.34 -6.62 -2.00
CA ALA A 139 -12.40 -5.93 -2.88
C ALA A 139 -13.07 -4.93 -3.84
N GLU A 140 -14.25 -5.27 -4.38
CA GLU A 140 -14.96 -4.41 -5.34
C GLU A 140 -15.44 -3.10 -4.73
N GLU A 141 -15.95 -3.13 -3.50
CA GLU A 141 -16.38 -1.91 -2.80
C GLU A 141 -15.17 -1.04 -2.44
N ILE A 142 -14.07 -1.65 -1.98
CA ILE A 142 -12.81 -0.95 -1.70
C ILE A 142 -12.28 -0.28 -2.98
N TYR A 143 -12.27 -1.00 -4.10
CA TYR A 143 -11.83 -0.44 -5.39
C TYR A 143 -12.65 0.79 -5.78
N ARG A 144 -13.99 0.70 -5.68
CA ARG A 144 -14.89 1.82 -5.98
C ARG A 144 -14.63 3.03 -5.09
N LEU A 145 -14.50 2.82 -3.78
CA LEU A 145 -14.20 3.91 -2.84
C LEU A 145 -12.87 4.59 -3.16
N ILE A 146 -11.82 3.82 -3.48
CA ILE A 146 -10.52 4.39 -3.87
C ILE A 146 -10.65 5.16 -5.18
N ALA A 147 -11.36 4.63 -6.17
CA ALA A 147 -11.56 5.27 -7.47
C ALA A 147 -12.33 6.60 -7.36
N GLU A 148 -13.42 6.62 -6.58
CA GLU A 148 -14.20 7.83 -6.31
C GLU A 148 -13.34 8.89 -5.62
N ARG A 149 -12.62 8.51 -4.57
CA ARG A 149 -11.75 9.43 -3.83
C ARG A 149 -10.58 9.95 -4.69
N ASP A 150 -10.04 9.12 -5.58
CA ASP A 150 -8.96 9.48 -6.50
C ASP A 150 -9.42 10.48 -7.57
N ALA A 151 -10.70 10.44 -7.98
CA ALA A 151 -11.28 11.35 -8.97
C ALA A 151 -11.48 12.78 -8.44
N GLU A 152 -11.53 12.96 -7.11
CA GLU A 152 -11.63 14.28 -6.47
C GLU A 152 -10.31 15.09 -6.51
N PHE A 153 -9.22 14.52 -7.07
CA PHE A 153 -7.85 15.04 -7.00
C PHE A 153 -7.07 15.04 -8.31
#